data_AF-A0A3A8AQB3-F1
#
_entry.id   AF-A0A3A8AQB3-F1
#
_cell.length_a   1.000
_cell.length_b   1.000
_cell.length_c   1.000
_cell.angle_alpha   90.00
_cell.angle_beta   90.00
_cell.angle_gamma   90.00
#
_symmetry.space_group_name_H-M   'P 1'
#
loop_
_entity.id
_entity.type
_entity.pdbx_description
1 polymer ?
#
loop_
_entity_poly.entity_id
_entity_poly.type
_entity_poly.pdbx_seq_one_letter_code
_entity_poly.pdbx_strand_id
1 'polypeptide(L)'
;MKKLLMATAACALLPLAAFAQDKPEKLQVGVTTFLTGPASVFGVPAKDAAEIMAEDINANGGIQGVPLELTFVDEGAGTETLTTEYRRLVENGAHAMLAAISSGNCKTIAPLAEDLEVINIMWDCGTQKIFEEGDYNYVFRSQAHAGTEMLATVAYLLKTNPDFETIAVVNQDYAWGRDSWDIFSAALKALKPEVEVVGEFFPKFGSPDFSTEISRLQALQPDVILSTSWGGDLDTFVQQASQRGLTNTSMFVLPLAESSLERLGSALPSGHIVGARGDHYWNHPERRDDEDFKSFMAKFEEKTGAKAIYPVFHMSQGLAALEAAYDKAAEANGGNWPSEDQVIEAFEGLEFQGLGRPVSLREDHQGIEAQLLGMSVQGGEHPFATLENIMIFDGAELTTPVGEESVAWVGTLEPGWVDSLTVETYAK
;
A
#
# COMPACT_ATOMS: atom_id res chain seq x y z
N MET A 1 15.17 82.09 16.83
CA MET A 1 15.75 80.74 17.00
C MET A 1 14.74 79.88 17.76
N LYS A 2 13.96 79.04 17.06
CA LYS A 2 13.05 78.06 17.68
C LYS A 2 13.37 76.70 17.03
N LYS A 3 13.86 75.77 17.86
CA LYS A 3 14.30 74.43 17.44
C LYS A 3 13.10 73.55 17.13
N LEU A 4 13.13 72.91 15.98
CA LEU A 4 12.22 71.89 15.50
C LEU A 4 12.64 70.55 16.13
N LEU A 5 11.76 69.88 16.89
CA LEU A 5 11.97 68.50 17.35
C LEU A 5 11.26 67.55 16.39
N MET A 6 12.03 66.78 15.63
CA MET A 6 11.57 65.58 14.92
C MET A 6 11.42 64.44 15.95
N ALA A 7 10.23 63.87 16.04
CA ALA A 7 9.98 62.64 16.79
C ALA A 7 10.07 61.45 15.83
N THR A 8 11.11 60.65 15.97
CA THR A 8 11.30 59.39 15.24
C THR A 8 10.51 58.30 15.97
N ALA A 9 9.43 57.81 15.36
CA ALA A 9 8.70 56.65 15.87
C ALA A 9 9.47 55.37 15.47
N ALA A 10 10.10 54.73 16.46
CA ALA A 10 10.70 53.41 16.29
C ALA A 10 9.62 52.33 16.45
N CYS A 11 9.21 51.71 15.34
CA CYS A 11 8.46 50.45 15.36
C CYS A 11 9.40 49.35 15.86
N ALA A 12 9.28 48.99 17.13
CA ALA A 12 9.88 47.76 17.65
C ALA A 12 9.08 46.56 17.10
N LEU A 13 9.64 45.89 16.10
CA LEU A 13 9.25 44.52 15.75
C LEU A 13 9.68 43.62 16.92
N LEU A 14 8.75 43.28 17.80
CA LEU A 14 8.95 42.21 18.77
C LEU A 14 8.96 40.89 17.99
N PRO A 15 10.00 40.05 18.10
CA PRO A 15 9.91 38.69 17.60
C PRO A 15 8.81 37.99 18.40
N LEU A 16 7.79 37.47 17.71
CA LEU A 16 6.91 36.45 18.27
C LEU A 16 7.83 35.29 18.64
N ALA A 17 8.06 35.07 19.93
CA ALA A 17 8.67 33.86 20.40
C ALA A 17 7.72 32.72 20.01
N ALA A 18 8.11 31.92 19.01
CA ALA A 18 7.50 30.61 18.80
C ALA A 18 7.68 29.85 20.12
N PHE A 19 6.58 29.59 20.83
CA PHE A 19 6.62 28.76 22.02
C PHE A 19 6.91 27.33 21.55
N ALA A 20 8.11 26.83 21.88
CA ALA A 20 8.41 25.42 21.71
C ALA A 20 7.35 24.59 22.45
N GLN A 21 6.74 23.63 21.76
CA GLN A 21 5.79 22.72 22.38
C GLN A 21 6.56 21.76 23.29
N ASP A 22 6.09 21.56 24.52
CA ASP A 22 6.68 20.56 25.41
C ASP A 22 6.48 19.17 24.80
N LYS A 23 7.51 18.32 24.88
CA LYS A 23 7.42 16.93 24.43
C LYS A 23 6.30 16.22 25.20
N PRO A 24 5.37 15.52 24.53
CA PRO A 24 4.39 14.68 25.21
C PRO A 24 5.10 13.52 25.90
N GLU A 25 4.42 12.89 26.86
CA GLU A 25 4.94 11.69 27.55
C GLU A 25 5.14 10.52 26.56
N LYS A 26 4.29 10.46 25.54
CA LYS A 26 4.27 9.44 24.50
C LYS A 26 3.55 9.95 23.25
N LEU A 27 3.97 9.47 22.09
CA LEU A 27 3.33 9.71 20.81
C LEU A 27 2.25 8.63 20.63
N GLN A 28 0.99 9.00 20.79
CA GLN A 28 -0.13 8.07 20.72
C GLN A 28 -0.60 7.90 19.30
N VAL A 29 -0.57 6.68 18.80
CA VAL A 29 -0.88 6.36 17.40
C VAL A 29 -1.92 5.27 17.33
N GLY A 30 -3.05 5.56 16.69
CA GLY A 30 -4.06 4.54 16.40
C GLY A 30 -3.70 3.77 15.14
N VAL A 31 -3.87 2.45 15.14
CA VAL A 31 -3.59 1.59 13.99
C VAL A 31 -4.81 0.74 13.69
N THR A 32 -5.39 0.90 12.51
CA THR A 32 -6.54 0.10 12.07
C THR A 32 -6.06 -1.02 11.17
N THR A 33 -6.46 -2.25 11.47
CA THR A 33 -6.12 -3.44 10.67
C THR A 33 -7.13 -4.56 10.90
N PHE A 34 -7.18 -5.56 10.02
CA PHE A 34 -8.04 -6.73 10.20
C PHE A 34 -7.47 -7.67 11.27
N LEU A 35 -8.12 -7.71 12.44
CA LEU A 35 -7.78 -8.62 13.55
C LEU A 35 -8.74 -9.81 13.61
N THR A 36 -9.92 -9.69 13.01
CA THR A 36 -10.90 -10.77 12.90
C THR A 36 -11.43 -10.93 11.47
N GLY A 37 -12.17 -12.02 11.24
CA GLY A 37 -12.78 -12.33 9.96
C GLY A 37 -11.80 -12.92 8.92
N PRO A 38 -12.28 -13.20 7.69
CA PRO A 38 -11.48 -13.86 6.64
C PRO A 38 -10.26 -13.05 6.17
N ALA A 39 -10.25 -11.75 6.45
CA ALA A 39 -9.15 -10.84 6.15
C ALA A 39 -8.07 -10.79 7.25
N SER A 40 -8.24 -11.47 8.39
CA SER A 40 -7.25 -11.43 9.48
C SER A 40 -5.90 -12.04 9.11
N VAL A 41 -5.87 -12.98 8.15
CA VAL A 41 -4.63 -13.57 7.60
C VAL A 41 -3.73 -12.52 6.95
N PHE A 42 -4.29 -11.35 6.66
CA PHE A 42 -3.65 -10.21 6.06
C PHE A 42 -3.29 -9.14 7.11
N GLY A 43 -4.24 -8.81 8.00
CA GLY A 43 -4.07 -7.72 8.97
C GLY A 43 -3.29 -8.07 10.24
N VAL A 44 -3.33 -9.33 10.71
CA VAL A 44 -2.56 -9.76 11.90
C VAL A 44 -1.04 -9.65 11.66
N PRO A 45 -0.49 -10.12 10.51
CA PRO A 45 0.90 -9.88 10.16
C PRO A 45 1.32 -8.40 10.21
N ALA A 46 0.47 -7.48 9.73
CA ALA A 46 0.75 -6.04 9.81
C ALA A 46 0.80 -5.55 11.27
N LYS A 47 -0.10 -6.01 12.13
CA LYS A 47 -0.05 -5.71 13.56
C LYS A 47 1.25 -6.21 14.19
N ASP A 48 1.65 -7.45 13.89
CA ASP A 48 2.87 -8.03 14.45
C ASP A 48 4.11 -7.24 14.04
N ALA A 49 4.15 -6.79 12.78
CA ALA A 49 5.17 -5.88 12.26
C ALA A 49 5.18 -4.53 12.97
N ALA A 50 4.01 -3.89 13.12
CA ALA A 50 3.89 -2.60 13.82
C ALA A 50 4.42 -2.68 15.26
N GLU A 51 4.13 -3.77 15.97
CA GLU A 51 4.64 -4.01 17.32
C GLU A 51 6.17 -4.19 17.33
N ILE A 52 6.73 -5.00 16.43
CA ILE A 52 8.20 -5.18 16.32
C ILE A 52 8.88 -3.83 16.06
N MET A 53 8.34 -3.04 15.13
CA MET A 53 8.91 -1.75 14.78
C MET A 53 8.78 -0.74 15.91
N ALA A 54 7.65 -0.69 16.61
CA ALA A 54 7.48 0.18 17.77
C ALA A 54 8.44 -0.20 18.91
N GLU A 55 8.69 -1.49 19.13
CA GLU A 55 9.70 -1.96 20.08
C GLU A 55 11.10 -1.47 19.69
N ASP A 56 11.48 -1.60 18.41
CA ASP A 56 12.78 -1.15 17.90
C ASP A 56 12.94 0.39 17.96
N ILE A 57 11.92 1.14 17.54
CA ILE A 57 11.88 2.62 17.65
C ILE A 57 12.06 3.04 19.11
N ASN A 58 11.30 2.45 20.03
CA ASN A 58 11.38 2.78 21.45
C ASN A 58 12.72 2.38 22.09
N ALA A 59 13.29 1.25 21.70
CA ALA A 59 14.62 0.82 22.15
C ALA A 59 15.72 1.79 21.68
N ASN A 60 15.52 2.45 20.54
CA ASN A 60 16.41 3.48 20.00
C ASN A 60 16.12 4.90 20.51
N GLY A 61 15.24 5.04 21.51
CA GLY A 61 14.96 6.32 22.18
C GLY A 61 13.64 6.97 21.79
N GLY A 62 12.84 6.33 20.93
CA GLY A 62 11.57 6.87 20.44
C GLY A 62 11.77 7.94 19.35
N ILE A 63 10.66 8.43 18.80
CA ILE A 63 10.68 9.45 17.75
C ILE A 63 11.01 10.79 18.40
N GLN A 64 12.13 11.40 18.02
CA GLN A 64 12.62 12.64 18.63
C GLN A 64 12.69 12.58 20.17
N GLY A 65 12.98 11.40 20.75
CA GLY A 65 13.04 11.21 22.21
C GLY A 65 11.69 10.99 22.89
N VAL A 66 10.61 10.80 22.13
CA VAL A 66 9.26 10.53 22.63
C VAL A 66 8.89 9.07 22.30
N PRO A 67 8.55 8.25 23.31
CA PRO A 67 8.13 6.87 23.08
C PRO A 67 6.86 6.77 22.23
N LEU A 68 6.86 5.85 21.28
CA LEU A 68 5.71 5.49 20.45
C LEU A 68 4.78 4.53 21.20
N GLU A 69 3.48 4.85 21.29
CA GLU A 69 2.44 3.99 21.82
C GLU A 69 1.39 3.69 20.75
N LEU A 70 1.25 2.41 20.39
CA LEU A 70 0.27 1.96 19.40
C LEU A 70 -1.02 1.48 20.07
N THR A 71 -2.17 1.90 19.54
CA THR A 71 -3.49 1.37 19.92
C THR A 71 -4.19 0.79 18.68
N PHE A 72 -4.50 -0.50 18.73
CA PHE A 72 -5.09 -1.21 17.59
C PHE A 72 -6.62 -1.17 17.57
N VAL A 73 -7.20 -1.00 16.39
CA VAL A 73 -8.64 -1.07 16.11
C VAL A 73 -8.90 -2.16 15.07
N ASP A 74 -9.83 -3.07 15.37
CA ASP A 74 -10.21 -4.15 14.46
C ASP A 74 -11.10 -3.64 13.33
N GLU A 75 -10.54 -3.59 12.14
CA GLU A 75 -11.24 -3.26 10.90
C GLU A 75 -12.28 -4.33 10.50
N GLY A 76 -12.08 -5.58 10.92
CA GLY A 76 -12.99 -6.70 10.69
C GLY A 76 -14.34 -6.56 11.39
N ALA A 77 -14.45 -5.67 12.38
CA ALA A 77 -15.69 -5.34 13.07
C ALA A 77 -16.66 -4.48 12.24
N GLY A 78 -16.25 -4.05 11.05
CA GLY A 78 -17.06 -3.29 10.10
C GLY A 78 -16.92 -1.77 10.23
N THR A 79 -17.29 -1.05 9.17
CA THR A 79 -17.06 0.40 9.00
C THR A 79 -17.67 1.26 10.11
N GLU A 80 -18.85 0.89 10.64
CA GLU A 80 -19.50 1.63 11.73
C GLU A 80 -18.70 1.54 13.04
N THR A 81 -18.25 0.33 13.39
CA THR A 81 -17.39 0.10 14.57
C THR A 81 -16.06 0.82 14.39
N LEU A 82 -15.45 0.70 13.21
CA LEU A 82 -14.19 1.36 12.87
C LEU A 82 -14.27 2.88 13.05
N THR A 83 -15.27 3.53 12.46
CA THR A 83 -15.44 5.00 12.56
C THR A 83 -15.72 5.47 13.99
N THR A 84 -16.45 4.67 14.78
CA THR A 84 -16.70 4.96 16.20
C THR A 84 -15.41 4.89 17.01
N GLU A 85 -14.62 3.82 16.85
CA GLU A 85 -13.35 3.65 17.55
C GLU A 85 -12.29 4.65 17.08
N TYR A 86 -12.27 4.99 15.79
CA TYR A 86 -11.41 6.04 15.25
C TYR A 86 -11.65 7.38 15.95
N ARG A 87 -12.91 7.86 15.99
CA ARG A 87 -13.29 9.07 16.72
C ARG A 87 -12.90 8.98 18.19
N ARG A 88 -13.17 7.84 18.84
CA ARG A 88 -12.83 7.62 20.25
C ARG A 88 -11.32 7.76 20.48
N LEU A 89 -10.46 7.26 19.61
CA LEU A 89 -9.01 7.37 19.77
C LEU A 89 -8.54 8.82 19.59
N VAL A 90 -9.05 9.52 18.59
CA VAL A 90 -8.73 10.93 18.36
C VAL A 90 -9.18 11.80 19.53
N GLU A 91 -10.41 11.63 20.02
CA GLU A 91 -10.93 12.32 21.21
C GLU A 91 -10.14 12.01 22.49
N ASN A 92 -9.42 10.87 22.53
CA ASN A 92 -8.56 10.48 23.65
C ASN A 92 -7.07 10.86 23.45
N GLY A 93 -6.75 11.68 22.45
CA GLY A 93 -5.41 12.25 22.26
C GLY A 93 -4.48 11.49 21.32
N ALA A 94 -5.02 10.68 20.39
CA ALA A 94 -4.22 10.16 19.29
C ALA A 94 -3.62 11.33 18.48
N HIS A 95 -2.30 11.31 18.31
CA HIS A 95 -1.54 12.32 17.56
C HIS A 95 -1.51 11.99 16.06
N ALA A 96 -1.66 10.71 15.72
CA ALA A 96 -1.76 10.25 14.35
C ALA A 96 -2.53 8.94 14.28
N MET A 97 -3.05 8.65 13.09
CA MET A 97 -3.75 7.42 12.77
C MET A 97 -3.10 6.76 11.55
N LEU A 98 -2.80 5.46 11.64
CA LEU A 98 -2.52 4.63 10.48
C LEU A 98 -3.81 3.88 10.14
N ALA A 99 -4.53 4.36 9.13
CA ALA A 99 -5.78 3.77 8.68
C ALA A 99 -5.93 3.87 7.16
N ALA A 100 -6.27 2.81 6.43
CA ALA A 100 -6.68 1.45 6.81
C ALA A 100 -6.32 0.47 5.67
N ILE A 101 -6.76 -0.80 5.74
CA ILE A 101 -6.56 -1.79 4.66
C ILE A 101 -7.66 -1.68 3.60
N SER A 102 -8.93 -1.66 4.01
CA SER A 102 -10.05 -1.62 3.06
C SER A 102 -10.15 -0.25 2.39
N SER A 103 -10.05 -0.24 1.06
CA SER A 103 -10.36 0.93 0.24
C SER A 103 -11.72 1.55 0.55
N GLY A 104 -12.75 0.74 0.86
CA GLY A 104 -14.06 1.26 1.27
C GLY A 104 -14.04 1.98 2.61
N ASN A 105 -13.25 1.49 3.57
CA ASN A 105 -13.06 2.15 4.86
C ASN A 105 -12.25 3.44 4.70
N CYS A 106 -11.19 3.44 3.88
CA CYS A 106 -10.42 4.66 3.61
C CYS A 106 -11.25 5.78 2.97
N LYS A 107 -12.18 5.47 2.05
CA LYS A 107 -13.12 6.48 1.53
C LYS A 107 -13.99 7.10 2.62
N THR A 108 -14.21 6.39 3.73
CA THR A 108 -14.96 6.88 4.89
C THR A 108 -14.06 7.62 5.89
N ILE A 109 -12.83 7.14 6.09
CA ILE A 109 -11.88 7.69 7.05
C ILE A 109 -11.21 8.97 6.56
N ALA A 110 -10.90 9.11 5.28
CA ALA A 110 -10.23 10.31 4.75
C ALA A 110 -10.99 11.62 5.08
N PRO A 111 -12.29 11.78 4.76
CA PRO A 111 -13.02 12.99 5.16
C PRO A 111 -13.23 13.09 6.67
N LEU A 112 -13.26 11.96 7.39
CA LEU A 112 -13.37 11.95 8.85
C LEU A 112 -12.09 12.48 9.52
N ALA A 113 -10.92 12.15 8.98
CA ALA A 113 -9.63 12.63 9.47
C ALA A 113 -9.53 14.15 9.32
N GLU A 114 -9.97 14.70 8.18
CA GLU A 114 -10.08 16.15 7.99
C GLU A 114 -11.04 16.81 8.98
N ASP A 115 -12.25 16.27 9.13
CA ASP A 115 -13.26 16.82 10.06
C ASP A 115 -12.77 16.83 11.51
N LEU A 116 -11.86 15.91 11.85
CA LEU A 116 -11.28 15.77 13.18
C LEU A 116 -9.92 16.47 13.33
N GLU A 117 -9.38 17.04 12.24
CA GLU A 117 -8.07 17.68 12.21
C GLU A 117 -6.97 16.76 12.78
N VAL A 118 -6.90 15.51 12.31
CA VAL A 118 -5.90 14.52 12.79
C VAL A 118 -5.12 13.91 11.64
N ILE A 119 -3.79 13.86 11.79
CA ILE A 119 -2.90 13.22 10.82
C ILE A 119 -3.31 11.77 10.59
N ASN A 120 -3.64 11.44 9.35
CA ASN A 120 -4.03 10.10 8.92
C ASN A 120 -3.16 9.61 7.77
N ILE A 121 -2.35 8.59 8.06
CA ILE A 121 -1.56 7.88 7.06
C ILE A 121 -2.34 6.66 6.57
N MET A 122 -2.78 6.72 5.32
CA MET A 122 -3.29 5.59 4.57
C MET A 122 -2.16 4.62 4.27
N TRP A 123 -1.98 3.66 5.17
CA TRP A 123 -0.83 2.77 5.13
C TRP A 123 -0.98 1.61 4.14
N ASP A 124 -2.21 1.17 3.82
CA ASP A 124 -2.42 0.03 2.92
C ASP A 124 -3.49 0.24 1.86
N CYS A 125 -4.60 0.95 2.08
CA CYS A 125 -5.68 1.00 1.09
C CYS A 125 -5.31 1.64 -0.26
N GLY A 126 -5.80 1.05 -1.36
CA GLY A 126 -5.30 1.35 -2.71
C GLY A 126 -6.23 2.14 -3.64
N THR A 127 -7.45 2.52 -3.25
CA THR A 127 -8.33 3.26 -4.18
C THR A 127 -7.76 4.65 -4.49
N GLN A 128 -7.49 4.88 -5.77
CA GLN A 128 -6.98 6.13 -6.33
C GLN A 128 -7.95 7.30 -6.10
N LYS A 129 -9.25 7.02 -6.07
CA LYS A 129 -10.34 8.00 -6.04
C LYS A 129 -10.29 8.95 -4.86
N ILE A 130 -9.61 8.61 -3.77
CA ILE A 130 -9.51 9.46 -2.58
C ILE A 130 -8.84 10.79 -2.92
N PHE A 131 -7.71 10.78 -3.63
CA PHE A 131 -6.98 12.00 -4.02
C PHE A 131 -7.37 12.52 -5.41
N GLU A 132 -8.16 11.77 -6.19
CA GLU A 132 -8.79 12.28 -7.42
C GLU A 132 -10.05 13.10 -7.09
N GLU A 133 -10.87 12.63 -6.14
CA GLU A 133 -12.16 13.23 -5.79
C GLU A 133 -12.07 14.22 -4.61
N GLY A 134 -10.93 14.29 -3.93
CA GLY A 134 -10.75 15.02 -2.67
C GLY A 134 -9.40 15.72 -2.55
N ASP A 135 -9.39 16.77 -1.75
CA ASP A 135 -8.20 17.54 -1.36
C ASP A 135 -8.18 17.60 0.17
N TYR A 136 -7.05 17.23 0.77
CA TYR A 136 -6.95 16.84 2.17
C TYR A 136 -5.67 17.37 2.79
N ASN A 137 -5.75 18.05 3.94
CA ASN A 137 -4.57 18.58 4.63
C ASN A 137 -3.96 17.58 5.61
N TYR A 138 -4.77 16.70 6.17
CA TYR A 138 -4.39 15.77 7.22
C TYR A 138 -4.24 14.32 6.71
N VAL A 139 -4.60 14.05 5.45
CA VAL A 139 -4.57 12.69 4.88
C VAL A 139 -3.39 12.52 3.93
N PHE A 140 -2.59 11.48 4.17
CA PHE A 140 -1.43 11.10 3.36
C PHE A 140 -1.47 9.62 2.99
N ARG A 141 -0.83 9.18 1.90
CA ARG A 141 -0.67 7.76 1.56
C ARG A 141 0.80 7.38 1.45
N SER A 142 1.23 6.41 2.25
CA SER A 142 2.64 6.01 2.34
C SER A 142 3.10 4.98 1.31
N GLN A 143 2.23 4.58 0.38
CA GLN A 143 2.45 3.56 -0.65
C GLN A 143 1.77 3.99 -1.96
N ALA A 144 1.88 3.18 -3.02
CA ALA A 144 1.24 3.45 -4.31
C ALA A 144 -0.31 3.47 -4.25
N HIS A 145 -0.96 3.47 -5.40
CA HIS A 145 -2.40 3.24 -5.49
C HIS A 145 -2.69 2.27 -6.64
N ALA A 146 -3.95 1.88 -6.78
CA ALA A 146 -4.40 0.91 -7.77
C ALA A 146 -3.99 1.27 -9.21
N GLY A 147 -3.81 2.56 -9.52
CA GLY A 147 -3.32 3.04 -10.82
C GLY A 147 -1.95 2.47 -11.14
N THR A 148 -0.97 2.81 -10.30
CA THR A 148 0.41 2.35 -10.36
C THR A 148 0.50 0.82 -10.33
N GLU A 149 -0.21 0.18 -9.38
CA GLU A 149 -0.17 -1.27 -9.17
C GLU A 149 -0.71 -2.05 -10.38
N MET A 150 -1.85 -1.63 -10.95
CA MET A 150 -2.44 -2.30 -12.11
C MET A 150 -1.67 -2.02 -13.40
N LEU A 151 -1.09 -0.83 -13.57
CA LEU A 151 -0.23 -0.54 -14.70
C LEU A 151 1.04 -1.39 -14.69
N ALA A 152 1.69 -1.56 -13.54
CA ALA A 152 2.82 -2.48 -13.40
C ALA A 152 2.41 -3.91 -13.77
N THR A 153 1.21 -4.33 -13.35
CA THR A 153 0.66 -5.66 -13.64
C THR A 153 0.45 -5.87 -15.14
N VAL A 154 -0.14 -4.90 -15.83
CA VAL A 154 -0.34 -4.95 -17.29
C VAL A 154 1.01 -4.93 -18.01
N ALA A 155 1.93 -4.07 -17.60
CA ALA A 155 3.27 -3.98 -18.18
C ALA A 155 4.03 -5.31 -18.05
N TYR A 156 4.00 -5.95 -16.88
CA TYR A 156 4.63 -7.24 -16.67
C TYR A 156 4.00 -8.34 -17.52
N LEU A 157 2.66 -8.40 -17.57
CA LEU A 157 1.92 -9.36 -18.39
C LEU A 157 2.29 -9.22 -19.88
N LEU A 158 2.31 -7.99 -20.40
CA LEU A 158 2.65 -7.73 -21.80
C LEU A 158 4.13 -8.03 -22.11
N LYS A 159 5.04 -7.84 -21.15
CA LYS A 159 6.47 -8.19 -21.33
C LYS A 159 6.73 -9.70 -21.30
N THR A 160 5.99 -10.45 -20.48
CA THR A 160 6.29 -11.87 -20.20
C THR A 160 5.40 -12.85 -20.94
N ASN A 161 4.18 -12.43 -21.31
CA ASN A 161 3.22 -13.25 -22.02
C ASN A 161 2.41 -12.40 -23.02
N PRO A 162 3.03 -11.85 -24.08
CA PRO A 162 2.37 -10.93 -25.03
C PRO A 162 1.31 -11.59 -25.93
N ASP A 163 1.33 -12.91 -26.06
CA ASP A 163 0.58 -13.65 -27.09
C ASP A 163 -0.84 -14.09 -26.64
N PHE A 164 -1.26 -13.78 -25.41
CA PHE A 164 -2.62 -14.08 -24.96
C PHE A 164 -3.67 -13.32 -25.77
N GLU A 165 -4.79 -13.99 -26.05
CA GLU A 165 -5.90 -13.44 -26.84
C GLU A 165 -7.15 -13.21 -25.98
N THR A 166 -7.29 -13.96 -24.88
CA THR A 166 -8.47 -13.93 -24.03
C THR A 166 -8.14 -13.74 -22.55
N ILE A 167 -8.94 -12.92 -21.87
CA ILE A 167 -8.84 -12.70 -20.42
C ILE A 167 -10.19 -12.81 -19.73
N ALA A 168 -10.20 -13.39 -18.53
CA ALA A 168 -11.31 -13.29 -17.60
C ALA A 168 -10.85 -12.69 -16.26
N VAL A 169 -11.77 -12.08 -15.51
CA VAL A 169 -11.49 -11.46 -14.21
C VAL A 169 -12.36 -12.04 -13.10
N VAL A 170 -11.77 -12.28 -11.93
CA VAL A 170 -12.46 -12.65 -10.69
C VAL A 170 -11.98 -11.76 -9.55
N ASN A 171 -12.75 -10.74 -9.20
CA ASN A 171 -12.37 -9.76 -8.18
C ASN A 171 -13.44 -9.62 -7.09
N GLN A 172 -13.05 -9.20 -5.90
CA GLN A 172 -14.02 -8.89 -4.82
C GLN A 172 -14.96 -7.75 -5.24
N ASP A 173 -16.26 -7.90 -4.98
CA ASP A 173 -17.29 -6.91 -5.33
C ASP A 173 -17.36 -5.72 -4.37
N TYR A 174 -16.32 -4.89 -4.38
CA TYR A 174 -16.25 -3.63 -3.64
C TYR A 174 -15.24 -2.67 -4.30
N ALA A 175 -15.00 -1.51 -3.68
CA ALA A 175 -14.19 -0.41 -4.24
C ALA A 175 -12.88 -0.89 -4.88
N TRP A 176 -12.05 -1.63 -4.15
CA TRP A 176 -10.77 -2.14 -4.68
C TRP A 176 -10.95 -3.03 -5.92
N GLY A 177 -11.73 -4.11 -5.84
CA GLY A 177 -11.84 -5.05 -6.95
C GLY A 177 -12.48 -4.46 -8.21
N ARG A 178 -13.36 -3.47 -8.05
CA ARG A 178 -13.97 -2.69 -9.14
C ARG A 178 -12.99 -1.68 -9.72
N ASP A 179 -12.37 -0.85 -8.88
CA ASP A 179 -11.43 0.19 -9.31
C ASP A 179 -10.21 -0.42 -10.01
N SER A 180 -9.64 -1.50 -9.47
CA SER A 180 -8.53 -2.22 -10.10
C SER A 180 -8.92 -2.76 -11.47
N TRP A 181 -10.14 -3.26 -11.65
CA TRP A 181 -10.59 -3.75 -12.95
C TRP A 181 -10.81 -2.61 -13.95
N ASP A 182 -11.40 -1.49 -13.51
CA ASP A 182 -11.60 -0.33 -14.37
C ASP A 182 -10.25 0.18 -14.91
N ILE A 183 -9.23 0.27 -14.05
CA ILE A 183 -7.86 0.68 -14.44
C ILE A 183 -7.21 -0.37 -15.33
N PHE A 184 -7.18 -1.64 -14.92
CA PHE A 184 -6.54 -2.71 -15.69
C PHE A 184 -7.17 -2.85 -17.08
N SER A 185 -8.50 -2.84 -17.16
CA SER A 185 -9.20 -2.98 -18.43
C SER A 185 -9.03 -1.75 -19.34
N ALA A 186 -8.91 -0.54 -18.78
CA ALA A 186 -8.56 0.65 -19.54
C ALA A 186 -7.13 0.56 -20.11
N ALA A 187 -6.16 0.16 -19.29
CA ALA A 187 -4.77 -0.04 -19.70
C ALA A 187 -4.67 -1.11 -20.79
N LEU A 188 -5.36 -2.23 -20.61
CA LEU A 188 -5.37 -3.31 -21.58
C LEU A 188 -5.98 -2.86 -22.92
N LYS A 189 -7.09 -2.13 -22.90
CA LYS A 189 -7.71 -1.58 -24.12
C LYS A 189 -6.79 -0.60 -24.85
N ALA A 190 -6.00 0.18 -24.12
CA ALA A 190 -5.07 1.14 -24.69
C ALA A 190 -3.83 0.45 -25.30
N LEU A 191 -3.26 -0.52 -24.57
CA LEU A 191 -1.97 -1.12 -24.89
C LEU A 191 -2.07 -2.38 -25.77
N LYS A 192 -3.17 -3.13 -25.67
CA LYS A 192 -3.42 -4.39 -26.39
C LYS A 192 -4.92 -4.56 -26.74
N PRO A 193 -5.49 -3.68 -27.60
CA PRO A 193 -6.93 -3.59 -27.87
C PRO A 193 -7.55 -4.86 -28.48
N GLU A 194 -6.74 -5.77 -29.02
CA GLU A 194 -7.20 -7.02 -29.63
C GLU A 194 -7.62 -8.10 -28.62
N VAL A 195 -7.30 -7.95 -27.33
CA VAL A 195 -7.67 -8.95 -26.31
C VAL A 195 -9.17 -8.93 -26.04
N GLU A 196 -9.77 -10.12 -26.08
CA GLU A 196 -11.18 -10.32 -25.72
C GLU A 196 -11.34 -10.56 -24.22
N VAL A 197 -12.17 -9.75 -23.56
CA VAL A 197 -12.64 -10.03 -22.21
C VAL A 197 -13.79 -11.03 -22.27
N VAL A 198 -13.52 -12.29 -21.93
CA VAL A 198 -14.50 -13.39 -22.07
C VAL A 198 -15.37 -13.59 -20.84
N GLY A 199 -15.03 -12.98 -19.70
CA GLY A 199 -15.86 -13.03 -18.50
C GLY A 199 -15.42 -12.08 -17.38
N GLU A 200 -16.40 -11.46 -16.74
CA GLU A 200 -16.20 -10.61 -15.57
C GLU A 200 -17.02 -11.15 -14.39
N PHE A 201 -16.32 -11.48 -13.30
CA PHE A 201 -16.93 -12.06 -12.10
C PHE A 201 -16.56 -11.25 -10.87
N PHE A 202 -17.58 -10.86 -10.12
CA PHE A 202 -17.44 -10.09 -8.89
C PHE A 202 -18.13 -10.81 -7.72
N PRO A 203 -17.52 -11.88 -7.17
CA PRO A 203 -18.01 -12.49 -5.94
C PRO A 203 -17.97 -11.49 -4.78
N LYS A 204 -18.90 -11.66 -3.84
CA LYS A 204 -18.94 -10.82 -2.64
C LYS A 204 -17.67 -10.97 -1.83
N PHE A 205 -17.20 -9.88 -1.24
CA PHE A 205 -16.11 -9.91 -0.26
C PHE A 205 -16.41 -10.89 0.88
N GLY A 206 -15.44 -11.73 1.23
CA GLY A 206 -15.58 -12.80 2.22
C GLY A 206 -16.28 -14.05 1.68
N SER A 207 -16.26 -14.30 0.36
CA SER A 207 -16.93 -15.46 -0.23
C SER A 207 -16.21 -16.77 0.16
N PRO A 208 -16.90 -17.76 0.75
CA PRO A 208 -16.30 -19.05 1.07
C PRO A 208 -16.29 -20.04 -0.12
N ASP A 209 -16.97 -19.69 -1.22
CA ASP A 209 -17.17 -20.56 -2.38
C ASP A 209 -17.08 -19.78 -3.68
N PHE A 210 -16.29 -20.31 -4.62
CA PHE A 210 -16.06 -19.80 -5.97
C PHE A 210 -16.46 -20.83 -7.04
N SER A 211 -17.21 -21.86 -6.66
CA SER A 211 -17.58 -22.97 -7.55
C SER A 211 -18.33 -22.52 -8.80
N THR A 212 -19.12 -21.44 -8.72
CA THR A 212 -19.87 -20.89 -9.86
C THR A 212 -18.93 -20.23 -10.86
N GLU A 213 -18.05 -19.36 -10.37
CA GLU A 213 -17.04 -18.62 -11.13
C GLU A 213 -16.10 -19.61 -11.82
N ILE A 214 -15.56 -20.59 -11.08
CA ILE A 214 -14.65 -21.59 -11.63
C ILE A 214 -15.34 -22.43 -12.72
N SER A 215 -16.62 -22.79 -12.56
CA SER A 215 -17.36 -23.54 -13.59
C SER A 215 -17.51 -22.74 -14.88
N ARG A 216 -17.72 -21.42 -14.78
CA ARG A 216 -17.81 -20.54 -15.94
C ARG A 216 -16.45 -20.36 -16.61
N LEU A 217 -15.39 -20.16 -15.82
CA LEU A 217 -14.02 -20.06 -16.33
C LEU A 217 -13.59 -21.32 -17.11
N GLN A 218 -13.92 -22.51 -16.60
CA GLN A 218 -13.64 -23.76 -17.32
C GLN A 218 -14.40 -23.87 -18.65
N ALA A 219 -15.60 -23.30 -18.76
CA ALA A 219 -16.37 -23.29 -19.99
C ALA A 219 -15.88 -22.23 -21.00
N LEU A 220 -15.37 -21.10 -20.50
CA LEU A 220 -14.82 -20.01 -21.32
C LEU A 220 -13.40 -20.29 -21.80
N GLN A 221 -12.62 -21.08 -21.06
CA GLN A 221 -11.22 -21.42 -21.35
C GLN A 221 -10.33 -20.20 -21.66
N PRO A 222 -10.30 -19.16 -20.81
CA PRO A 222 -9.45 -17.99 -21.05
C PRO A 222 -7.96 -18.35 -21.00
N ASP A 223 -7.13 -17.67 -21.79
CA ASP A 223 -5.67 -17.77 -21.71
C ASP A 223 -5.17 -17.25 -20.36
N VAL A 224 -5.74 -16.12 -19.92
CA VAL A 224 -5.37 -15.42 -18.68
C VAL A 224 -6.56 -15.26 -17.76
N ILE A 225 -6.35 -15.48 -16.46
CA ILE A 225 -7.32 -15.14 -15.41
C ILE A 225 -6.67 -14.13 -14.46
N LEU A 226 -7.20 -12.92 -14.45
CA LEU A 226 -6.83 -11.87 -13.50
C LEU A 226 -7.64 -12.04 -12.20
N SER A 227 -6.95 -11.98 -11.06
CA SER A 227 -7.61 -11.76 -9.77
C SER A 227 -6.82 -10.80 -8.91
N THR A 228 -7.42 -9.66 -8.58
CA THR A 228 -6.90 -8.70 -7.61
C THR A 228 -7.45 -8.96 -6.22
N SER A 229 -8.15 -10.07 -6.00
CA SER A 229 -8.61 -10.46 -4.66
C SER A 229 -7.42 -10.63 -3.72
N TRP A 230 -7.64 -10.43 -2.42
CA TRP A 230 -6.63 -10.59 -1.39
C TRP A 230 -7.18 -11.31 -0.15
N GLY A 231 -6.29 -11.68 0.76
CA GLY A 231 -6.64 -12.40 1.98
C GLY A 231 -7.28 -13.75 1.72
N GLY A 232 -8.19 -14.18 2.60
CA GLY A 232 -8.83 -15.49 2.52
C GLY A 232 -9.64 -15.74 1.23
N ASP A 233 -10.12 -14.69 0.55
CA ASP A 233 -10.86 -14.82 -0.71
C ASP A 233 -9.93 -15.29 -1.83
N LEU A 234 -8.74 -14.70 -1.94
CA LEU A 234 -7.72 -15.13 -2.90
C LEU A 234 -7.28 -16.57 -2.62
N ASP A 235 -7.01 -16.87 -1.34
CA ASP A 235 -6.61 -18.20 -0.91
C ASP A 235 -7.64 -19.25 -1.32
N THR A 236 -8.91 -18.97 -1.04
CA THR A 236 -10.04 -19.86 -1.33
C THR A 236 -10.23 -20.04 -2.84
N PHE A 237 -10.18 -18.94 -3.61
CA PHE A 237 -10.33 -18.98 -5.07
C PHE A 237 -9.24 -19.84 -5.71
N VAL A 238 -7.97 -19.58 -5.40
CA VAL A 238 -6.84 -20.30 -6.01
C VAL A 238 -6.83 -21.77 -5.57
N GLN A 239 -7.13 -22.08 -4.30
CA GLN A 239 -7.24 -23.46 -3.83
C GLN A 239 -8.34 -24.23 -4.58
N GLN A 240 -9.54 -23.67 -4.69
CA GLN A 240 -10.66 -24.32 -5.38
C GLN A 240 -10.41 -24.44 -6.89
N ALA A 241 -9.78 -23.44 -7.50
CA ALA A 241 -9.42 -23.45 -8.90
C ALA A 241 -8.36 -24.54 -9.20
N SER A 242 -7.37 -24.65 -8.34
CA SER A 242 -6.31 -25.66 -8.40
C SER A 242 -6.86 -27.09 -8.27
N GLN A 243 -7.76 -27.35 -7.30
CA GLN A 243 -8.45 -28.63 -7.16
C GLN A 243 -9.26 -29.04 -8.39
N ARG A 244 -9.68 -28.06 -9.19
CA ARG A 244 -10.44 -28.27 -10.43
C ARG A 244 -9.56 -28.18 -11.69
N GLY A 245 -8.24 -28.06 -11.52
CA GLY A 245 -7.25 -28.07 -12.58
C GLY A 245 -7.15 -26.78 -13.40
N LEU A 246 -7.82 -25.70 -13.00
CA LEU A 246 -7.86 -24.46 -13.77
C LEU A 246 -6.49 -23.75 -13.83
N THR A 247 -5.68 -23.87 -12.78
CA THR A 247 -4.29 -23.38 -12.75
C THR A 247 -3.37 -24.12 -13.73
N ASN A 248 -3.78 -25.26 -14.28
CA ASN A 248 -3.00 -25.98 -15.30
C ASN A 248 -3.41 -25.60 -16.73
N THR A 249 -4.51 -24.87 -16.92
CA THR A 249 -5.07 -24.56 -18.24
C THR A 249 -5.06 -23.08 -18.57
N SER A 250 -4.98 -22.21 -17.57
CA SER A 250 -4.94 -20.76 -17.73
C SER A 250 -3.79 -20.18 -16.90
N MET A 251 -3.13 -19.16 -17.41
CA MET A 251 -2.18 -18.38 -16.62
C MET A 251 -2.94 -17.48 -15.66
N PHE A 252 -2.66 -17.59 -14.36
CA PHE A 252 -3.18 -16.66 -13.38
C PHE A 252 -2.28 -15.43 -13.28
N VAL A 253 -2.91 -14.26 -13.23
CA VAL A 253 -2.29 -12.96 -12.95
C VAL A 253 -2.82 -12.50 -11.60
N LEU A 254 -1.99 -12.60 -10.57
CA LEU A 254 -2.35 -12.43 -9.18
C LEU A 254 -1.49 -11.33 -8.53
N PRO A 255 -1.79 -10.04 -8.77
CA PRO A 255 -0.95 -8.93 -8.31
C PRO A 255 -0.82 -8.76 -6.79
N LEU A 256 -1.51 -9.59 -6.00
CA LEU A 256 -1.54 -9.56 -4.53
C LEU A 256 -1.18 -10.92 -3.91
N ALA A 257 -0.82 -11.92 -4.72
CA ALA A 257 -0.59 -13.29 -4.27
C ALA A 257 0.70 -13.49 -3.47
N GLU A 258 1.62 -12.51 -3.44
CA GLU A 258 2.77 -12.56 -2.53
C GLU A 258 2.32 -12.85 -1.09
N SER A 259 1.23 -12.21 -0.65
CA SER A 259 0.66 -12.39 0.68
C SER A 259 0.06 -13.76 0.97
N SER A 260 -0.03 -14.62 -0.03
CA SER A 260 -0.74 -15.90 0.01
C SER A 260 0.16 -17.10 -0.25
N LEU A 261 1.42 -16.90 -0.66
CA LEU A 261 2.30 -17.98 -1.13
C LEU A 261 2.39 -19.15 -0.14
N GLU A 262 2.73 -18.88 1.13
CA GLU A 262 2.83 -19.93 2.16
C GLU A 262 1.52 -20.70 2.37
N ARG A 263 0.37 -20.01 2.35
CA ARG A 263 -0.95 -20.61 2.57
C ARG A 263 -1.45 -21.38 1.35
N LEU A 264 -1.07 -20.96 0.15
CA LEU A 264 -1.39 -21.66 -1.10
C LEU A 264 -0.54 -22.92 -1.27
N GLY A 265 0.70 -22.93 -0.79
CA GLY A 265 1.57 -24.10 -0.90
C GLY A 265 1.69 -24.55 -2.36
N SER A 266 1.37 -25.81 -2.64
CA SER A 266 1.37 -26.39 -3.99
C SER A 266 0.12 -26.07 -4.82
N ALA A 267 -0.90 -25.41 -4.25
CA ALA A 267 -2.10 -25.04 -4.99
C ALA A 267 -1.78 -24.03 -6.11
N LEU A 268 -0.76 -23.18 -5.91
CA LEU A 268 -0.20 -22.31 -6.95
C LEU A 268 1.04 -22.98 -7.59
N PRO A 269 0.94 -23.57 -8.79
CA PRO A 269 2.08 -24.15 -9.47
C PRO A 269 3.00 -23.06 -10.05
N SER A 270 4.14 -23.47 -10.64
CA SER A 270 5.00 -22.56 -11.39
C SER A 270 4.29 -21.97 -12.62
N GLY A 271 4.72 -20.81 -13.08
CA GLY A 271 4.28 -20.23 -14.37
C GLY A 271 3.07 -19.29 -14.26
N HIS A 272 2.81 -18.72 -13.09
CA HIS A 272 1.79 -17.70 -12.86
C HIS A 272 2.41 -16.37 -12.46
N ILE A 273 1.79 -15.26 -12.83
CA ILE A 273 2.26 -13.92 -12.44
C ILE A 273 1.81 -13.64 -11.01
N VAL A 274 2.75 -13.28 -10.17
CA VAL A 274 2.54 -12.88 -8.78
C VAL A 274 3.07 -11.47 -8.60
N GLY A 275 2.20 -10.56 -8.16
CA GLY A 275 2.61 -9.26 -7.68
C GLY A 275 2.62 -9.22 -6.16
N ALA A 276 3.32 -8.22 -5.66
CA ALA A 276 3.47 -8.01 -4.24
C ALA A 276 2.94 -6.68 -3.74
N ARG A 277 2.27 -5.89 -4.61
CA ARG A 277 1.67 -4.60 -4.27
C ARG A 277 2.70 -3.64 -3.63
N GLY A 278 3.41 -2.90 -4.48
CA GLY A 278 4.70 -2.29 -4.12
C GLY A 278 5.87 -3.22 -4.44
N ASP A 279 7.07 -2.83 -4.01
CA ASP A 279 8.31 -3.59 -4.22
C ASP A 279 8.59 -4.58 -3.08
N HIS A 280 7.58 -5.38 -2.72
CA HIS A 280 7.52 -6.03 -1.42
C HIS A 280 7.86 -7.52 -1.54
N TYR A 281 8.88 -8.00 -0.84
CA TYR A 281 9.17 -9.44 -0.85
C TYR A 281 10.11 -9.79 0.28
N TRP A 282 9.80 -10.83 1.08
CA TRP A 282 10.71 -11.26 2.17
C TRP A 282 12.12 -11.63 1.69
N ASN A 283 12.27 -11.97 0.41
CA ASN A 283 13.55 -12.22 -0.25
C ASN A 283 13.87 -11.17 -1.33
N HIS A 284 13.55 -9.90 -1.03
CA HIS A 284 13.72 -8.76 -1.93
C HIS A 284 15.12 -8.76 -2.56
N PRO A 285 15.23 -8.69 -3.90
CA PRO A 285 16.50 -8.96 -4.59
C PRO A 285 17.61 -7.95 -4.27
N GLU A 286 17.25 -6.73 -3.88
CA GLU A 286 18.21 -5.66 -3.55
C GLU A 286 18.45 -5.51 -2.04
N ARG A 287 17.51 -5.94 -1.20
CA ARG A 287 17.52 -5.64 0.25
C ARG A 287 17.87 -6.85 1.10
N ARG A 288 17.70 -8.08 0.57
CA ARG A 288 17.91 -9.33 1.33
C ARG A 288 19.29 -9.48 1.97
N ASP A 289 20.28 -8.73 1.47
CA ASP A 289 21.65 -8.77 1.97
C ASP A 289 21.96 -7.67 3.01
N ASP A 290 21.07 -6.69 3.18
CA ASP A 290 21.20 -5.61 4.15
C ASP A 290 20.92 -6.12 5.58
N GLU A 291 21.68 -5.60 6.56
CA GLU A 291 21.63 -6.10 7.94
C GLU A 291 20.32 -5.74 8.66
N ASP A 292 19.77 -4.55 8.43
CA ASP A 292 18.48 -4.10 8.96
C ASP A 292 17.34 -4.99 8.43
N PHE A 293 17.33 -5.24 7.12
CA PHE A 293 16.34 -6.10 6.47
C PHE A 293 16.41 -7.54 6.99
N LYS A 294 17.62 -8.14 7.04
CA LYS A 294 17.82 -9.49 7.61
C LYS A 294 17.37 -9.56 9.07
N SER A 295 17.71 -8.56 9.87
CA SER A 295 17.35 -8.52 11.28
C SER A 295 15.83 -8.48 11.46
N PHE A 296 15.14 -7.63 10.70
CA PHE A 296 13.69 -7.54 10.75
C PHE A 296 13.03 -8.85 10.31
N MET A 297 13.43 -9.41 9.17
CA MET A 297 12.87 -10.67 8.66
C MET A 297 13.05 -11.82 9.66
N ALA A 298 14.21 -11.90 10.32
CA ALA A 298 14.47 -12.90 11.35
C ALA A 298 13.59 -12.71 12.60
N LYS A 299 13.45 -11.48 13.11
CA LYS A 299 12.56 -11.18 14.25
C LYS A 299 11.10 -11.50 13.92
N PHE A 300 10.66 -11.14 12.72
CA PHE A 300 9.31 -11.39 12.26
C PHE A 300 9.02 -12.90 12.18
N GLU A 301 9.92 -13.67 11.57
CA GLU A 301 9.80 -15.13 11.48
C GLU A 301 9.89 -15.81 12.86
N GLU A 302 10.74 -15.31 13.77
CA GLU A 302 10.81 -15.82 15.14
C GLU A 302 9.51 -15.58 15.92
N LYS A 303 8.91 -14.39 15.78
CA LYS A 303 7.66 -14.02 16.47
C LYS A 303 6.45 -14.78 15.91
N THR A 304 6.36 -14.91 14.58
CA THR A 304 5.13 -15.34 13.89
C THR A 304 5.18 -16.77 13.36
N GLY A 305 6.38 -17.30 13.11
CA GLY A 305 6.57 -18.56 12.39
C GLY A 305 6.26 -18.48 10.89
N ALA A 306 6.07 -17.27 10.33
CA ALA A 306 5.74 -17.03 8.94
C ALA A 306 6.74 -16.06 8.28
N LYS A 307 6.80 -16.08 6.96
CA LYS A 307 7.52 -15.06 6.19
C LYS A 307 6.74 -13.76 6.18
N ALA A 308 7.46 -12.63 6.16
CA ALA A 308 6.84 -11.33 6.00
C ALA A 308 6.15 -11.26 4.62
N ILE A 309 4.94 -10.71 4.61
CA ILE A 309 4.11 -10.50 3.42
C ILE A 309 3.91 -9.01 3.20
N TYR A 310 3.46 -8.59 2.02
CA TYR A 310 3.38 -7.18 1.66
C TYR A 310 2.69 -6.22 2.68
N PRO A 311 1.64 -6.59 3.44
CA PRO A 311 1.12 -5.67 4.47
C PRO A 311 2.11 -5.39 5.61
N VAL A 312 3.13 -6.23 5.81
CA VAL A 312 4.26 -5.95 6.71
C VAL A 312 5.11 -4.79 6.18
N PHE A 313 5.32 -4.74 4.86
CA PHE A 313 6.10 -3.69 4.19
C PHE A 313 5.33 -2.37 4.15
N HIS A 314 4.04 -2.40 3.80
CA HIS A 314 3.15 -1.24 3.87
C HIS A 314 3.06 -0.66 5.29
N MET A 315 2.93 -1.51 6.32
CA MET A 315 2.94 -1.04 7.71
C MET A 315 4.29 -0.38 8.07
N SER A 316 5.39 -0.97 7.58
CA SER A 316 6.72 -0.39 7.76
C SER A 316 6.86 0.98 7.12
N GLN A 317 6.34 1.16 5.90
CA GLN A 317 6.31 2.45 5.23
C GLN A 317 5.46 3.47 5.97
N GLY A 318 4.29 3.09 6.47
CA GLY A 318 3.43 4.00 7.24
C GLY A 318 4.12 4.52 8.51
N LEU A 319 4.80 3.65 9.25
CA LEU A 319 5.57 4.04 10.43
C LEU A 319 6.83 4.86 10.07
N ALA A 320 7.54 4.47 9.00
CA ALA A 320 8.70 5.20 8.52
C ALA A 320 8.33 6.62 8.03
N ALA A 321 7.18 6.78 7.36
CA ALA A 321 6.66 8.08 6.96
C ALA A 321 6.35 8.96 8.18
N LEU A 322 5.73 8.39 9.22
CA LEU A 322 5.46 9.12 10.46
C LEU A 322 6.75 9.58 11.14
N GLU A 323 7.72 8.68 11.32
CA GLU A 323 9.02 9.00 11.92
C GLU A 323 9.75 10.08 11.12
N ALA A 324 9.83 9.92 9.80
CA ALA A 324 10.49 10.88 8.92
C ALA A 324 9.82 12.27 8.94
N ALA A 325 8.48 12.35 9.02
CA ALA A 325 7.77 13.61 9.13
C ALA A 325 8.10 14.35 10.43
N TYR A 326 8.10 13.64 11.57
CA TYR A 326 8.51 14.22 12.85
C TYR A 326 9.96 14.66 12.86
N ASP A 327 10.86 13.86 12.28
CA ASP A 327 12.29 14.20 12.18
C ASP A 327 12.51 15.45 11.33
N LYS A 328 11.89 15.53 10.15
CA LYS A 328 11.96 16.69 9.25
C LYS A 328 11.35 17.94 9.91
N ALA A 329 10.20 17.80 10.57
CA ALA A 329 9.55 18.90 11.28
C ALA A 329 10.40 19.40 12.47
N ALA A 330 11.01 18.49 13.23
CA ALA A 330 11.91 18.85 14.33
C ALA A 330 13.18 19.55 13.82
N GLU A 331 13.77 19.09 12.71
CA GLU A 331 14.91 19.75 12.08
C GLU A 331 14.57 21.19 11.68
N ALA A 332 13.43 21.39 10.99
CA ALA A 332 12.92 22.71 10.63
C ALA A 332 12.62 23.59 11.86
N ASN A 333 12.24 22.98 12.99
CA ASN A 333 11.97 23.63 14.27
C ASN A 333 13.21 23.76 15.18
N GLY A 334 14.42 23.65 14.63
CA GLY A 334 15.67 23.85 15.39
C GLY A 334 15.97 22.75 16.42
N GLY A 335 15.51 21.52 16.15
CA GLY A 335 15.66 20.34 17.01
C GLY A 335 14.64 20.27 18.16
N ASN A 336 13.63 21.15 18.17
CA ASN A 336 12.57 21.13 19.17
C ASN A 336 11.41 20.24 18.71
N TRP A 337 10.59 19.79 19.68
CA TRP A 337 9.38 19.05 19.37
C TRP A 337 8.46 19.90 18.47
N PRO A 338 8.02 19.39 17.31
CA PRO A 338 7.19 20.14 16.37
C PRO A 338 5.74 20.23 16.84
N SER A 339 5.04 21.28 16.41
CA SER A 339 3.56 21.30 16.46
C SER A 339 2.97 20.41 15.38
N GLU A 340 1.68 20.06 15.51
CA GLU A 340 0.98 19.26 14.49
C GLU A 340 1.06 19.89 13.09
N ASP A 341 0.80 21.20 12.97
CA ASP A 341 0.95 21.93 11.69
C ASP A 341 2.35 21.77 11.07
N GLN A 342 3.41 21.75 11.88
CA GLN A 342 4.77 21.57 11.39
C GLN A 342 5.02 20.15 10.90
N VAL A 343 4.38 19.15 11.54
CA VAL A 343 4.44 17.76 11.09
C VAL A 343 3.67 17.58 9.78
N ILE A 344 2.49 18.21 9.67
CA ILE A 344 1.69 18.24 8.42
C ILE A 344 2.49 18.85 7.28
N GLU A 345 3.09 20.04 7.47
CA GLU A 345 3.95 20.68 6.47
C GLU A 345 5.16 19.80 6.10
N ALA A 346 5.69 19.04 7.07
CA ALA A 346 6.82 18.15 6.81
C ALA A 346 6.47 16.96 5.90
N PHE A 347 5.20 16.55 5.78
CA PHE A 347 4.81 15.52 4.83
C PHE A 347 4.93 15.96 3.36
N GLU A 348 4.87 17.27 3.06
CA GLU A 348 5.05 17.76 1.69
C GLU A 348 6.45 17.44 1.16
N GLY A 349 6.55 16.65 0.08
CA GLY A 349 7.83 16.22 -0.47
C GLY A 349 8.65 15.36 0.49
N LEU A 350 8.00 14.66 1.42
CA LEU A 350 8.66 13.74 2.35
C LEU A 350 9.27 12.56 1.59
N GLU A 351 10.52 12.24 1.89
CA GLU A 351 11.16 11.00 1.48
C GLU A 351 11.35 10.12 2.72
N PHE A 352 10.98 8.84 2.61
CA PHE A 352 11.15 7.86 3.67
C PHE A 352 11.41 6.48 3.07
N GLN A 353 11.90 5.56 3.89
CA GLN A 353 12.19 4.20 3.44
C GLN A 353 11.69 3.20 4.50
N GLY A 354 10.83 2.29 4.07
CA GLY A 354 10.45 1.10 4.84
C GLY A 354 11.39 -0.07 4.54
N LEU A 355 10.83 -1.26 4.39
CA LEU A 355 11.59 -2.48 4.08
C LEU A 355 11.93 -2.64 2.58
N GLY A 356 11.34 -1.83 1.71
CA GLY A 356 11.61 -1.77 0.26
C GLY A 356 12.56 -0.63 -0.14
N ARG A 357 12.41 -0.14 -1.37
CA ARG A 357 13.03 1.09 -1.88
C ARG A 357 12.45 2.34 -1.19
N PRO A 358 13.14 3.49 -1.26
CA PRO A 358 12.58 4.74 -0.78
C PRO A 358 11.28 5.11 -1.50
N VAL A 359 10.37 5.72 -0.75
CA VAL A 359 9.10 6.29 -1.23
C VAL A 359 9.17 7.80 -1.06
N SER A 360 8.65 8.54 -2.05
CA SER A 360 8.50 10.00 -1.98
C SER A 360 7.03 10.39 -2.03
N LEU A 361 6.62 11.32 -1.16
CA LEU A 361 5.28 11.91 -1.23
C LEU A 361 5.25 13.05 -2.23
N ARG A 362 4.25 13.01 -3.11
CA ARG A 362 3.93 14.10 -4.02
C ARG A 362 3.18 15.24 -3.32
N GLU A 363 2.98 16.32 -4.08
CA GLU A 363 2.17 17.47 -3.67
C GLU A 363 0.69 17.14 -3.40
N ASP A 364 0.16 16.04 -3.95
CA ASP A 364 -1.19 15.52 -3.67
C ASP A 364 -1.21 14.46 -2.56
N HIS A 365 -0.14 14.39 -1.77
CA HIS A 365 0.02 13.48 -0.62
C HIS A 365 0.05 11.98 -0.97
N GLN A 366 0.18 11.65 -2.26
CA GLN A 366 0.33 10.29 -2.76
C GLN A 366 1.79 9.86 -2.77
N GLY A 367 2.09 8.68 -2.20
CA GLY A 367 3.39 8.05 -2.27
C GLY A 367 3.71 7.51 -3.66
N ILE A 368 4.94 7.74 -4.12
CA ILE A 368 5.53 7.13 -5.31
C ILE A 368 6.37 5.94 -4.89
N GLU A 369 5.96 4.77 -5.36
CA GLU A 369 6.52 3.51 -4.91
C GLU A 369 6.74 2.56 -6.09
N ALA A 370 7.93 1.97 -6.14
CA ALA A 370 8.31 0.98 -7.12
C ALA A 370 7.42 -0.27 -7.03
N GLN A 371 7.21 -0.96 -8.15
CA GLN A 371 6.30 -2.11 -8.20
C GLN A 371 7.06 -3.39 -8.56
N LEU A 372 6.97 -4.42 -7.72
CA LEU A 372 7.61 -5.72 -7.93
C LEU A 372 6.59 -6.77 -8.40
N LEU A 373 6.90 -7.41 -9.52
CA LEU A 373 6.21 -8.59 -10.03
C LEU A 373 7.20 -9.69 -10.39
N GLY A 374 6.78 -10.94 -10.26
CA GLY A 374 7.56 -12.11 -10.62
C GLY A 374 6.69 -13.26 -11.10
N MET A 375 7.32 -14.29 -11.64
CA MET A 375 6.68 -15.56 -11.96
C MET A 375 6.78 -16.50 -10.76
N SER A 376 5.70 -17.22 -10.45
CA SER A 376 5.72 -18.29 -9.46
C SER A 376 6.65 -19.41 -9.90
N VAL A 377 7.45 -19.94 -8.97
CA VAL A 377 8.29 -21.11 -9.16
C VAL A 377 8.19 -22.05 -7.96
N GLN A 378 7.90 -23.31 -8.25
CA GLN A 378 7.88 -24.44 -7.30
C GLN A 378 9.18 -25.25 -7.40
N GLY A 379 9.45 -26.05 -6.36
CA GLY A 379 10.57 -27.01 -6.34
C GLY A 379 11.88 -26.47 -5.74
N GLY A 380 11.84 -25.30 -5.11
CA GLY A 380 12.93 -24.75 -4.30
C GLY A 380 12.97 -25.33 -2.88
N GLU A 381 13.61 -24.60 -1.97
CA GLU A 381 13.77 -25.00 -0.56
C GLU A 381 12.46 -24.90 0.26
N HIS A 382 11.45 -24.21 -0.27
CA HIS A 382 10.18 -23.94 0.40
C HIS A 382 9.06 -24.87 -0.09
N PRO A 383 8.10 -25.24 0.77
CA PRO A 383 6.93 -26.06 0.40
C PRO A 383 5.84 -25.25 -0.34
N PHE A 384 6.15 -24.03 -0.75
CA PHE A 384 5.28 -23.08 -1.44
C PHE A 384 6.04 -22.41 -2.59
N ALA A 385 5.30 -21.79 -3.50
CA ALA A 385 5.90 -21.09 -4.63
C ALA A 385 6.71 -19.86 -4.18
N THR A 386 7.91 -19.69 -4.70
CA THR A 386 8.68 -18.44 -4.61
C THR A 386 8.60 -17.68 -5.93
N LEU A 387 9.28 -16.53 -6.03
CA LEU A 387 9.34 -15.73 -7.24
C LEU A 387 10.65 -15.91 -8.02
N GLU A 388 10.53 -16.02 -9.34
CA GLU A 388 11.60 -15.89 -10.32
C GLU A 388 11.25 -14.82 -11.37
N ASN A 389 12.18 -14.48 -12.27
CA ASN A 389 11.98 -13.46 -13.31
C ASN A 389 11.40 -12.16 -12.73
N ILE A 390 11.94 -11.74 -11.59
CA ILE A 390 11.44 -10.58 -10.87
C ILE A 390 11.77 -9.33 -11.68
N MET A 391 10.77 -8.47 -11.86
CA MET A 391 10.93 -7.12 -12.40
C MET A 391 10.48 -6.11 -11.34
N ILE A 392 11.28 -5.06 -11.17
CA ILE A 392 10.93 -3.90 -10.36
C ILE A 392 10.76 -2.72 -11.33
N PHE A 393 9.57 -2.14 -11.36
CA PHE A 393 9.22 -1.00 -12.20
C PHE A 393 9.35 0.30 -11.40
N ASP A 394 9.82 1.37 -12.05
CA ASP A 394 9.83 2.71 -11.46
C ASP A 394 8.40 3.21 -11.21
N GLY A 395 8.07 3.49 -9.94
CA GLY A 395 6.75 3.99 -9.55
C GLY A 395 6.40 5.34 -10.17
N ALA A 396 7.38 6.20 -10.45
CA ALA A 396 7.14 7.53 -10.98
C ALA A 396 6.59 7.49 -12.42
N GLU A 397 7.03 6.52 -13.22
CA GLU A 397 6.57 6.33 -14.61
C GLU A 397 5.20 5.65 -14.69
N LEU A 398 4.77 5.00 -13.61
CA LEU A 398 3.52 4.26 -13.51
C LEU A 398 2.39 5.05 -12.82
N THR A 399 2.72 6.10 -12.06
CA THR A 399 1.73 6.81 -11.25
C THR A 399 1.05 7.91 -12.08
N THR A 400 -0.27 7.97 -11.99
CA THR A 400 -1.08 8.97 -12.69
C THR A 400 -0.65 10.40 -12.33
N PRO A 401 -0.48 11.31 -13.30
CA PRO A 401 -0.14 12.70 -13.03
C PRO A 401 -1.10 13.37 -12.05
N VAL A 402 -0.59 14.28 -11.24
CA VAL A 402 -1.39 15.06 -10.28
C VAL A 402 -2.50 15.83 -11.02
N GLY A 403 -3.72 15.73 -10.51
CA GLY A 403 -4.91 16.39 -11.08
C GLY A 403 -5.52 15.68 -12.29
N GLU A 404 -5.03 14.49 -12.66
CA GLU A 404 -5.66 13.63 -13.66
C GLU A 404 -6.37 12.43 -13.02
N GLU A 405 -7.45 11.98 -13.66
CA GLU A 405 -8.17 10.76 -13.28
C GLU A 405 -7.47 9.54 -13.87
N SER A 406 -7.13 8.55 -13.03
CA SER A 406 -6.30 7.39 -13.41
C SER A 406 -6.85 6.67 -14.63
N VAL A 407 -8.15 6.36 -14.66
CA VAL A 407 -8.77 5.63 -15.78
C VAL A 407 -8.69 6.43 -17.09
N ALA A 408 -8.86 7.76 -17.01
CA ALA A 408 -8.80 8.62 -18.17
C ALA A 408 -7.37 8.74 -18.71
N TRP A 409 -6.40 9.00 -17.83
CA TRP A 409 -4.98 9.09 -18.17
C TRP A 409 -4.46 7.77 -18.76
N VAL A 410 -4.76 6.64 -18.12
CA VAL A 410 -4.39 5.30 -18.60
C VAL A 410 -4.93 5.04 -20.00
N GLY A 411 -6.14 5.51 -20.30
CA GLY A 411 -6.74 5.40 -21.63
C GLY A 411 -6.01 6.18 -22.74
N THR A 412 -5.04 7.03 -22.39
CA THR A 412 -4.21 7.79 -23.34
C THR A 412 -2.88 7.11 -23.67
N LEU A 413 -2.55 6.02 -22.98
CA LEU A 413 -1.29 5.28 -23.20
C LEU A 413 -1.30 4.61 -24.58
N GLU A 414 -0.14 4.55 -25.21
CA GLU A 414 0.04 3.95 -26.53
C GLU A 414 0.78 2.61 -26.42
N PRO A 415 0.57 1.62 -27.31
CA PRO A 415 1.15 0.27 -27.20
C PRO A 415 2.67 0.21 -26.97
N GLY A 416 3.44 1.20 -27.44
CA GLY A 416 4.90 1.28 -27.20
C GLY A 416 5.32 1.77 -25.82
N TRP A 417 4.37 2.20 -24.97
CA TRP A 417 4.65 2.73 -23.64
C TRP A 417 5.36 1.71 -22.74
N VAL A 418 4.95 0.44 -22.79
CA VAL A 418 5.55 -0.64 -21.98
C VAL A 418 7.05 -0.80 -22.25
N ASP A 419 7.49 -0.58 -23.49
CA ASP A 419 8.90 -0.68 -23.87
C ASP A 419 9.74 0.52 -23.41
N SER A 420 9.09 1.64 -23.08
CA SER A 420 9.76 2.85 -22.59
C SER A 420 10.05 2.81 -21.08
N LEU A 421 9.40 1.89 -20.35
CA LEU A 421 9.50 1.81 -18.90
C LEU A 421 10.91 1.45 -18.43
N THR A 422 11.37 2.14 -17.39
CA THR A 422 12.55 1.80 -16.61
C THR A 422 12.24 0.61 -15.72
N VAL A 423 12.97 -0.50 -15.92
CA VAL A 423 12.74 -1.77 -15.22
C VAL A 423 14.06 -2.44 -14.84
N GLU A 424 14.24 -2.74 -13.56
CA GLU A 424 15.30 -3.66 -13.12
C GLU A 424 14.81 -5.10 -13.16
N THR A 425 15.59 -5.97 -13.79
CA THR A 425 15.25 -7.40 -13.95
C THR A 425 16.23 -8.29 -13.19
N TYR A 426 15.69 -9.21 -12.39
CA TYR A 426 16.44 -10.20 -11.62
C TYR A 426 16.03 -11.60 -12.09
N ALA A 427 16.77 -12.11 -13.07
CA ALA A 427 16.64 -13.49 -13.52
C ALA A 427 17.35 -14.44 -12.54
N LYS A 428 16.69 -15.52 -12.17
CA LYS A 428 17.31 -16.70 -11.57
C LYS A 428 16.72 -17.95 -12.20
#